data_AF-A0A6B3AY51-F1
#
_entry.id   AF-A0A6B3AY51-F1
#
_cell.length_a   1.000
_cell.length_b   1.000
_cell.length_c   1.000
_cell.angle_alpha   90.00
_cell.angle_beta   90.00
_cell.angle_gamma   90.00
#
_symmetry.space_group_name_H-M   'P 1'
#
loop_
_entity.id
_entity.type
_entity.pdbx_description
1 polymer ?
#
loop_
_entity_poly.entity_id
_entity_poly.type
_entity_poly.pdbx_seq_one_letter_code
_entity_poly.pdbx_strand_id
1 'polypeptide(L)'
;MRAVAALVAGRAREDVAAIFGVSLKAVDGWWAKWQAGGREALVMRPRGKPVGVHQVLTEAEQGALRQAVLDHRPCDVGLSGQLWTRRLVGELIAKLYRVRLTEVGVGKYLKRWGLSFQRPDKRAVEQDPQAVARWHEETWPEIRAKAKADGGEILFADQVGIRSDQVTGRTWGEKGKTPVVRRTGNRFSVNAMSAISTKGRMHFMVFTETFTAEVMCRFRQRQPHIVHGYFGGPHVRYVLDENPMSF
;
A
#
# COMPACT_ATOMS: atom_id res chain seq x y z
N MET A 1 12.80 -3.02 42.06
CA MET A 1 14.21 -3.14 42.51
C MET A 1 14.54 -2.29 43.73
N ARG A 2 14.07 -1.03 43.83
CA ARG A 2 14.41 -0.13 44.96
C ARG A 2 13.94 -0.63 46.35
N ALA A 3 12.75 -1.22 46.45
CA ALA A 3 12.26 -1.79 47.71
C ALA A 3 13.13 -2.94 48.25
N VAL A 4 13.59 -3.83 47.36
CA VAL A 4 14.48 -4.95 47.75
C VAL A 4 15.88 -4.47 48.11
N ALA A 5 16.40 -3.45 47.42
CA ALA A 5 17.68 -2.84 47.78
C ALA A 5 17.65 -2.20 49.19
N ALA A 6 16.53 -1.56 49.56
CA ALA A 6 16.33 -1.02 50.90
C ALA A 6 16.30 -2.10 51.99
N LEU A 7 15.71 -3.28 51.69
CA LEU A 7 15.74 -4.45 52.58
C LEU A 7 17.15 -5.04 52.72
N VAL A 8 17.90 -5.15 51.61
CA VAL A 8 19.31 -5.61 51.65
C VAL A 8 20.18 -4.66 52.46
N ALA A 9 19.90 -3.36 52.43
CA ALA A 9 20.57 -2.34 53.25
C ALA A 9 20.12 -2.32 54.72
N GLY A 10 19.31 -3.30 55.16
CA GLY A 10 18.94 -3.50 56.57
C GLY A 10 17.73 -2.68 57.05
N ARG A 11 16.96 -2.04 56.16
CA ARG A 11 15.74 -1.34 56.58
C ARG A 11 14.62 -2.31 56.96
N ALA A 12 13.81 -1.91 57.95
CA ALA A 12 12.63 -2.66 58.36
C ALA A 12 11.59 -2.73 57.24
N ARG A 13 10.80 -3.81 57.20
CA ARG A 13 9.83 -4.06 56.11
C ARG A 13 8.69 -3.07 56.13
N GLU A 14 8.31 -2.62 57.32
CA GLU A 14 7.29 -1.61 57.62
C GLU A 14 7.70 -0.25 57.05
N ASP A 15 8.95 0.15 57.26
CA ASP A 15 9.51 1.38 56.70
C ASP A 15 9.55 1.33 55.17
N VAL A 16 9.94 0.19 54.60
CA VAL A 16 9.95 -0.01 53.15
C VAL A 16 8.52 0.03 52.60
N ALA A 17 7.54 -0.59 53.26
CA ALA A 17 6.14 -0.53 52.88
C ALA A 17 5.60 0.92 52.87
N ALA A 18 5.90 1.68 53.92
CA ALA A 18 5.51 3.08 54.04
C ALA A 18 6.18 3.99 52.99
N ILE A 19 7.51 3.87 52.81
CA ILE A 19 8.29 4.67 51.85
C ILE A 19 7.82 4.44 50.41
N PHE A 20 7.49 3.20 50.05
CA PHE A 20 7.09 2.85 48.69
C PHE A 20 5.56 2.84 48.48
N GLY A 21 4.76 3.13 49.51
CA GLY A 21 3.30 3.19 49.42
C GLY A 21 2.64 1.85 49.06
N VAL A 22 3.22 0.74 49.52
CA VAL A 22 2.76 -0.63 49.21
C VAL A 22 2.41 -1.38 50.48
N SER A 23 1.63 -2.45 50.37
CA SER A 23 1.30 -3.29 51.53
C SER A 23 2.52 -4.08 52.01
N LEU A 24 2.59 -4.34 53.32
CA LEU A 24 3.63 -5.18 53.92
C LEU A 24 3.71 -6.55 53.24
N LYS A 25 2.55 -7.15 52.91
CA LYS A 25 2.45 -8.41 52.18
C LYS A 25 3.08 -8.37 50.78
N ALA A 26 3.05 -7.23 50.09
CA ALA A 26 3.72 -7.07 48.81
C ALA A 26 5.25 -7.02 48.99
N VAL A 27 5.73 -6.33 50.03
CA VAL A 27 7.15 -6.29 50.41
C VAL A 27 7.66 -7.68 50.77
N ASP A 28 6.91 -8.44 51.57
CA ASP A 28 7.21 -9.84 51.90
C ASP A 28 7.27 -10.73 50.67
N GLY A 29 6.27 -10.60 49.78
CA GLY A 29 6.23 -11.34 48.53
C GLY A 29 7.41 -11.05 47.60
N TRP A 30 7.90 -9.81 47.56
CA TRP A 30 9.11 -9.45 46.82
C TRP A 30 10.38 -9.98 47.50
N TRP A 31 10.46 -9.91 48.83
CA TRP A 31 11.59 -10.44 49.59
C TRP A 31 11.73 -11.95 49.43
N ALA A 32 10.63 -12.69 49.54
CA ALA A 32 10.63 -14.14 49.32
C ALA A 32 11.08 -14.52 47.90
N LYS A 33 10.62 -13.79 46.87
CA LYS A 33 11.05 -14.02 45.48
C LYS A 33 12.53 -13.70 45.28
N TRP A 34 13.02 -12.62 45.89
CA TRP A 34 14.44 -12.28 45.86
C TRP A 34 15.31 -13.35 46.49
N GLN A 35 14.92 -13.90 47.65
CA GLN A 35 15.64 -14.99 48.29
C GLN A 35 15.64 -16.28 47.45
N ALA A 36 14.55 -16.55 46.73
CA ALA A 36 14.41 -17.77 45.93
C ALA A 36 15.18 -17.76 44.59
N GLY A 37 15.41 -16.59 43.97
CA GLY A 37 16.03 -16.54 42.64
C GLY A 37 16.61 -15.18 42.26
N GLY A 38 16.98 -14.38 43.25
CA GLY A 38 17.64 -13.09 43.07
C GLY A 38 16.86 -12.13 42.17
N ARG A 39 17.62 -11.37 41.36
CA ARG A 39 17.07 -10.34 40.48
C ARG A 39 16.13 -10.90 39.42
N GLU A 40 16.43 -12.08 38.87
CA GLU A 40 15.65 -12.68 37.80
C GLU A 40 14.25 -13.09 38.26
N ALA A 41 14.12 -13.55 39.51
CA ALA A 41 12.83 -13.91 40.10
C ALA A 41 11.89 -12.71 40.33
N LEU A 42 12.42 -11.49 40.34
CA LEU A 42 11.64 -10.25 40.41
C LEU A 42 11.23 -9.70 39.05
N VAL A 43 11.79 -10.23 37.95
CA VAL A 43 11.40 -9.82 36.60
C VAL A 43 9.96 -10.28 36.35
N MET A 44 9.11 -9.32 35.98
CA MET A 44 7.72 -9.62 35.67
C MET A 44 7.65 -10.52 34.44
N ARG A 45 7.23 -11.77 34.64
CA ARG A 45 6.92 -12.66 33.51
C ARG A 45 5.63 -12.18 32.84
N PRO A 46 5.52 -12.31 31.50
CA PRO A 46 4.27 -12.04 30.80
C PRO A 46 3.13 -12.82 31.46
N ARG A 47 2.08 -12.11 31.89
CA ARG A 47 0.86 -12.72 32.42
C ARG A 47 -0.07 -13.06 31.27
N GLY A 48 -0.71 -14.23 31.34
CA GLY A 48 -1.67 -14.71 30.34
C GLY A 48 -1.19 -15.98 29.63
N LYS A 49 -2.06 -16.56 28.80
CA LYS A 49 -1.70 -17.75 28.00
C LYS A 49 -0.58 -17.40 27.01
N PRO A 50 0.41 -18.28 26.80
CA PRO A 50 1.46 -18.03 25.81
C PRO A 50 0.87 -17.78 24.42
N VAL A 51 1.53 -16.90 23.65
CA VAL A 51 1.07 -16.53 22.30
C VAL A 51 1.06 -17.78 21.42
N GLY A 52 -0.14 -18.23 21.03
CA GLY A 52 -0.32 -19.36 20.11
C GLY A 52 -0.82 -20.67 20.70
N VAL A 53 -1.10 -20.70 22.00
CA VAL A 53 -1.71 -21.85 22.66
C VAL A 53 -3.24 -21.83 22.47
N HIS A 54 -3.85 -22.99 22.18
CA HIS A 54 -5.26 -23.18 21.83
C HIS A 54 -5.73 -22.34 20.62
N GLN A 55 -4.89 -22.29 19.58
CA GLN A 55 -5.33 -21.76 18.30
C GLN A 55 -6.41 -22.65 17.70
N VAL A 56 -7.40 -22.03 17.05
CA VAL A 56 -8.52 -22.75 16.42
C VAL A 56 -8.04 -23.55 15.21
N LEU A 57 -6.96 -23.08 14.58
CA LEU A 57 -6.28 -23.75 13.48
C LEU A 57 -4.99 -24.41 13.98
N THR A 58 -4.77 -25.65 13.57
CA THR A 58 -3.52 -26.38 13.77
C THR A 58 -2.36 -25.73 13.00
N GLU A 59 -1.13 -26.11 13.33
CA GLU A 59 0.06 -25.57 12.66
C GLU A 59 0.10 -25.94 11.16
N ALA A 60 -0.30 -27.16 10.81
CA ALA A 60 -0.38 -27.62 9.43
C ALA A 60 -1.41 -26.82 8.62
N GLU A 61 -2.59 -26.57 9.19
CA GLU A 61 -3.64 -25.76 8.53
C GLU A 61 -3.20 -24.32 8.34
N GLN A 62 -2.50 -23.75 9.33
CA GLN A 62 -1.92 -22.42 9.22
C GLN A 62 -0.87 -22.33 8.12
N GLY A 63 0.00 -23.33 7.99
CA GLY A 63 1.00 -23.42 6.92
C GLY A 63 0.33 -23.49 5.53
N ALA A 64 -0.67 -24.36 5.37
CA ALA A 64 -1.42 -24.49 4.13
C ALA A 64 -2.15 -23.19 3.74
N LEU A 65 -2.78 -22.52 4.70
CA LEU A 65 -3.46 -21.23 4.46
C LEU A 65 -2.49 -20.13 4.08
N ARG A 66 -1.34 -20.04 4.77
CA ARG A 66 -0.29 -19.08 4.43
C ARG A 66 0.15 -19.27 2.99
N GLN A 67 0.38 -20.51 2.58
CA GLN A 67 0.85 -20.82 1.24
C GLN A 67 -0.22 -20.55 0.18
N ALA A 68 -1.49 -20.92 0.43
CA ALA A 68 -2.60 -20.60 -0.45
C ALA A 68 -2.79 -19.08 -0.67
N VAL A 69 -2.53 -18.25 0.36
CA VAL A 69 -2.60 -16.79 0.24
C VAL A 69 -1.44 -16.22 -0.58
N LEU A 70 -0.28 -16.87 -0.59
CA LEU A 70 0.89 -16.42 -1.35
C LEU A 70 0.86 -16.87 -2.82
N ASP A 71 0.39 -18.09 -3.08
CA ASP A 71 0.51 -18.72 -4.39
C ASP A 71 -0.73 -18.49 -5.28
N HIS A 72 -1.84 -18.07 -4.70
CA HIS A 72 -3.11 -17.93 -5.40
C HIS A 72 -3.76 -16.57 -5.16
N ARG A 73 -4.59 -16.13 -6.11
CA ARG A 73 -5.55 -15.03 -5.89
C ARG A 73 -6.87 -15.61 -5.36
N PRO A 74 -7.74 -14.79 -4.74
CA PRO A 74 -9.03 -15.29 -4.24
C PRO A 74 -9.87 -15.96 -5.34
N CYS A 75 -9.85 -15.44 -6.57
CA CYS A 75 -10.56 -16.04 -7.70
C CYS A 75 -10.05 -17.45 -8.07
N ASP A 76 -8.74 -17.70 -7.94
CA ASP A 76 -8.13 -18.99 -8.31
C ASP A 76 -8.60 -20.11 -7.35
N VAL A 77 -9.06 -19.75 -6.15
CA VAL A 77 -9.65 -20.67 -5.17
C VAL A 77 -11.18 -20.55 -5.07
N GLY A 78 -11.82 -19.92 -6.06
CA GLY A 78 -13.28 -19.81 -6.17
C GLY A 78 -13.93 -18.82 -5.19
N LEU A 79 -13.23 -17.74 -4.84
CA LEU A 79 -13.77 -16.60 -4.08
C LEU A 79 -13.92 -15.37 -4.97
N SER A 80 -14.88 -14.50 -4.65
CA SER A 80 -15.14 -13.27 -5.40
C SER A 80 -14.20 -12.13 -4.97
N GLY A 81 -13.09 -11.99 -5.71
CA GLY A 81 -12.16 -10.87 -5.55
C GLY A 81 -10.80 -11.12 -6.24
N GLN A 82 -10.09 -10.04 -6.56
CA GLN A 82 -8.74 -10.13 -7.13
C GLN A 82 -7.61 -10.01 -6.11
N LEU A 83 -7.87 -9.36 -4.96
CA LEU A 83 -6.87 -9.15 -3.91
C LEU A 83 -7.33 -9.75 -2.59
N TRP A 84 -6.39 -10.30 -1.83
CA TRP A 84 -6.67 -10.84 -0.50
C TRP A 84 -7.07 -9.75 0.48
N THR A 85 -8.24 -9.93 1.09
CA THR A 85 -8.71 -9.13 2.23
C THR A 85 -8.91 -10.05 3.43
N ARG A 86 -8.95 -9.49 4.65
CA ARG A 86 -9.21 -10.28 5.87
C ARG A 86 -10.53 -11.06 5.78
N ARG A 87 -11.55 -10.47 5.17
CA ARG A 87 -12.84 -11.15 4.89
C ARG A 87 -12.63 -12.37 3.99
N LEU A 88 -11.96 -12.21 2.85
CA LEU A 88 -11.73 -13.29 1.89
C LEU A 88 -10.84 -14.41 2.47
N VAL A 89 -9.84 -14.07 3.28
CA VAL A 89 -9.05 -15.07 4.02
C VAL A 89 -9.94 -15.80 5.04
N GLY A 90 -10.84 -15.11 5.74
CA GLY A 90 -11.83 -15.73 6.62
C GLY A 90 -12.79 -16.67 5.88
N GLU A 91 -13.21 -16.32 4.66
CA GLU A 91 -14.02 -17.16 3.79
C GLU A 91 -13.26 -18.40 3.32
N LEU A 92 -11.98 -18.26 2.97
CA LEU A 92 -11.11 -19.40 2.65
C LEU A 92 -11.01 -20.37 3.84
N ILE A 93 -10.80 -19.85 5.05
CA ILE A 93 -10.73 -20.65 6.29
C ILE A 93 -12.04 -21.39 6.53
N ALA A 94 -13.18 -20.71 6.38
CA ALA A 94 -14.50 -21.34 6.52
C ALA A 94 -14.77 -22.38 5.43
N LYS A 95 -14.26 -22.18 4.22
CA LYS A 95 -14.39 -23.13 3.10
C LYS A 95 -13.59 -24.40 3.33
N LEU A 96 -12.32 -24.28 3.75
CA LEU A 96 -11.41 -25.41 3.92
C LEU A 96 -11.59 -26.16 5.23
N TYR A 97 -11.80 -25.45 6.35
CA TYR A 97 -11.74 -26.04 7.69
C TYR A 97 -13.04 -25.90 8.47
N ARG A 98 -14.10 -25.31 7.88
CA ARG A 98 -15.40 -25.06 8.53
C ARG A 98 -15.32 -24.22 9.81
N VAL A 99 -14.20 -23.53 10.01
CA VAL A 99 -13.97 -22.61 11.12
C VAL A 99 -14.37 -21.20 10.71
N ARG A 100 -15.13 -20.51 11.57
CA ARG A 100 -15.43 -19.08 11.39
C ARG A 100 -14.58 -18.24 12.33
N LEU A 101 -13.79 -17.34 11.76
CA LEU A 101 -13.02 -16.35 12.51
C LEU A 101 -13.58 -14.95 12.26
N THR A 102 -13.49 -14.09 13.26
CA THR A 102 -13.72 -12.65 13.06
C THR A 102 -12.58 -12.06 12.22
N GLU A 103 -12.83 -10.97 11.50
CA GLU A 103 -11.78 -10.31 10.69
C GLU A 103 -10.56 -9.89 11.54
N VAL A 104 -10.79 -9.52 12.79
CA VAL A 104 -9.72 -9.23 13.76
C VAL A 104 -8.91 -10.49 14.07
N GLY A 105 -9.57 -11.63 14.27
CA GLY A 105 -8.92 -12.93 14.45
C GLY A 105 -8.06 -13.31 13.26
N VAL A 106 -8.60 -13.18 12.04
CA VAL A 106 -7.87 -13.41 10.79
C VAL A 106 -6.64 -12.48 10.70
N GLY A 107 -6.79 -11.20 11.05
CA GLY A 107 -5.67 -10.27 11.08
C GLY A 107 -4.54 -10.67 12.04
N LYS A 108 -4.87 -11.26 13.19
CA LYS A 108 -3.87 -11.80 14.14
C LYS A 108 -3.12 -13.01 13.56
N TYR A 109 -3.81 -13.89 12.83
CA TYR A 109 -3.18 -15.02 12.13
C TYR A 109 -2.24 -14.53 11.03
N LEU A 110 -2.70 -13.64 10.15
CA LEU A 110 -1.87 -13.08 9.07
C LEU A 110 -0.58 -12.45 9.59
N LYS A 111 -0.66 -11.65 10.67
CA LYS A 111 0.52 -11.05 11.30
C LYS A 111 1.48 -12.10 11.85
N ARG A 112 0.95 -13.18 12.44
CA ARG A 112 1.76 -14.29 12.98
C ARG A 112 2.46 -15.08 11.88
N TRP A 113 1.83 -15.20 10.71
CA TRP A 113 2.41 -15.83 9.52
C TRP A 113 3.47 -14.96 8.82
N GLY A 114 3.77 -13.78 9.37
CA GLY A 114 4.69 -12.81 8.79
C GLY A 114 4.11 -12.02 7.61
N LEU A 115 2.80 -12.11 7.36
CA LEU A 115 2.15 -11.40 6.27
C LEU A 115 1.73 -9.99 6.73
N SER A 116 2.00 -9.01 5.87
CA SER A 116 1.61 -7.61 6.07
C SER A 116 0.74 -7.15 4.93
N PHE A 117 -0.11 -6.15 5.19
CA PHE A 117 -0.93 -5.54 4.15
C PHE A 117 -0.04 -4.64 3.30
N GLN A 118 0.32 -5.11 2.11
CA GLN A 118 1.17 -4.38 1.17
C GLN A 118 0.34 -3.90 -0.02
N ARG A 119 0.72 -2.74 -0.57
CA ARG A 119 0.13 -2.25 -1.82
C ARG A 119 0.72 -3.09 -2.94
N PRO A 120 -0.09 -3.82 -3.73
CA PRO A 120 0.43 -4.53 -4.89
C PRO A 120 1.08 -3.51 -5.83
N ASP A 121 2.28 -3.81 -6.29
CA ASP A 121 2.88 -3.07 -7.39
C ASP A 121 2.00 -3.31 -8.64
N LYS A 122 1.59 -2.23 -9.30
CA LYS A 122 0.72 -2.33 -10.47
C LYS A 122 1.59 -2.69 -11.66
N ARG A 123 1.80 -3.97 -11.90
CA ARG A 123 2.41 -4.46 -13.14
C ARG A 123 1.28 -4.89 -14.07
N ALA A 124 1.15 -4.19 -15.21
CA ALA A 124 0.22 -4.59 -16.26
C ALA A 124 0.64 -5.98 -16.77
N VAL A 125 -0.31 -6.92 -16.84
CA VAL A 125 -0.08 -8.28 -17.32
C VAL A 125 0.35 -8.31 -18.80
N GLU A 126 0.11 -7.22 -19.53
CA GLU A 126 0.42 -7.04 -20.95
C GLU A 126 1.84 -6.50 -21.21
N GLN A 127 2.62 -6.20 -20.17
CA GLN A 127 3.98 -5.70 -20.34
C GLN A 127 4.92 -6.85 -20.75
N ASP A 128 5.26 -6.93 -22.04
CA ASP A 128 6.30 -7.82 -22.55
C ASP A 128 7.68 -7.38 -21.99
N PRO A 129 8.30 -8.15 -21.07
CA PRO A 129 9.57 -7.77 -20.47
C PRO A 129 10.69 -7.62 -21.51
N GLN A 130 10.60 -8.33 -22.64
CA GLN A 130 11.56 -8.23 -23.74
C GLN A 130 11.34 -6.94 -24.54
N ALA A 131 10.10 -6.52 -24.76
CA ALA A 131 9.81 -5.22 -25.39
C ALA A 131 10.32 -4.06 -24.52
N VAL A 132 10.16 -4.15 -23.21
CA VAL A 132 10.69 -3.14 -22.27
C VAL A 132 12.22 -3.10 -22.27
N ALA A 133 12.88 -4.26 -22.22
CA ALA A 133 14.33 -4.33 -22.26
C ALA A 133 14.88 -3.75 -23.57
N ARG A 134 14.33 -4.18 -24.72
CA ARG A 134 14.70 -3.63 -26.05
C ARG A 134 14.47 -2.13 -26.12
N TRP A 135 13.34 -1.63 -25.64
CA TRP A 135 13.07 -0.19 -25.64
C TRP A 135 14.09 0.60 -24.82
N HIS A 136 14.51 0.06 -23.67
CA HIS A 136 15.51 0.72 -22.82
C HIS A 136 16.93 0.64 -23.38
N GLU A 137 17.28 -0.46 -24.05
CA GLU A 137 18.62 -0.73 -24.60
C GLU A 137 18.84 -0.11 -25.98
N GLU A 138 17.81 -0.06 -26.82
CA GLU A 138 17.89 0.36 -28.23
C GLU A 138 17.17 1.70 -28.44
N THR A 139 15.85 1.72 -28.27
CA THR A 139 14.99 2.86 -28.64
C THR A 139 15.27 4.12 -27.82
N TRP A 140 15.48 3.98 -26.51
CA TRP A 140 15.67 5.12 -25.61
C TRP A 140 17.01 5.85 -25.83
N PRO A 141 18.16 5.17 -25.98
CA PRO A 141 19.40 5.80 -26.41
C PRO A 141 19.27 6.52 -27.76
N GLU A 142 18.58 5.94 -28.75
CA GLU A 142 18.37 6.57 -30.06
C GLU A 142 17.55 7.86 -29.97
N ILE A 143 16.43 7.83 -29.24
CA ILE A 143 15.59 9.01 -29.01
C ILE A 143 16.41 10.12 -28.32
N ARG A 144 17.24 9.77 -27.32
CA ARG A 144 18.12 10.74 -26.65
C ARG A 144 19.21 11.30 -27.56
N ALA A 145 19.85 10.47 -28.36
CA ALA A 145 20.87 10.90 -29.30
C ALA A 145 20.29 11.87 -30.33
N LYS A 146 19.12 11.54 -30.87
CA LYS A 146 18.39 12.38 -31.82
C LYS A 146 17.93 13.70 -31.21
N ALA A 147 17.34 13.67 -30.02
CA ALA A 147 16.94 14.90 -29.32
C ALA A 147 18.14 15.80 -29.03
N LYS A 148 19.30 15.23 -28.66
CA LYS A 148 20.54 15.98 -28.46
C LYS A 148 21.06 16.59 -29.76
N ALA A 149 21.03 15.85 -30.87
CA ALA A 149 21.47 16.34 -32.18
C ALA A 149 20.57 17.49 -32.69
N ASP A 150 19.26 17.37 -32.48
CA ASP A 150 18.27 18.35 -32.94
C ASP A 150 18.08 19.51 -31.94
N GLY A 151 18.79 19.53 -30.80
CA GLY A 151 18.60 20.51 -29.73
C GLY A 151 17.21 20.46 -29.08
N GLY A 152 16.47 19.37 -29.28
CA GLY A 152 15.09 19.18 -28.85
C GLY A 152 14.95 18.70 -27.40
N GLU A 153 13.77 18.95 -26.82
CA GLU A 153 13.38 18.42 -25.52
C GLU A 153 12.47 17.19 -25.70
N ILE A 154 12.70 16.15 -24.90
CA ILE A 154 11.87 14.94 -24.91
C ILE A 154 10.72 15.14 -23.95
N LEU A 155 9.50 14.89 -24.43
CA LEU A 155 8.26 14.95 -23.66
C LEU A 155 7.59 13.57 -23.66
N PHE A 156 7.18 13.13 -22.48
CA PHE A 156 6.32 11.96 -22.30
C PHE A 156 4.89 12.46 -22.15
N ALA A 157 4.04 12.17 -23.14
CA ALA A 157 2.66 12.65 -23.18
C ALA A 157 1.66 11.52 -22.94
N ASP A 158 0.58 11.84 -22.24
CA ASP A 158 -0.52 10.92 -21.94
C ASP A 158 -1.87 11.67 -21.89
N GLN A 159 -2.97 10.95 -22.11
CA GLN A 159 -4.33 11.47 -22.09
C GLN A 159 -5.17 10.76 -21.01
N VAL A 160 -5.91 11.56 -20.23
CA VAL A 160 -6.90 11.06 -19.26
C VAL A 160 -8.28 11.63 -19.54
N GLY A 161 -9.30 10.75 -19.49
CA GLY A 161 -10.70 11.16 -19.47
C GLY A 161 -11.20 11.38 -18.04
N ILE A 162 -11.62 12.60 -17.71
CA ILE A 162 -12.16 12.96 -16.41
C ILE A 162 -13.67 13.17 -16.55
N ARG A 163 -14.45 12.37 -15.83
CA ARG A 163 -15.91 12.52 -15.79
C ARG A 163 -16.30 13.23 -14.51
N SER A 164 -17.26 14.16 -14.59
CA SER A 164 -17.86 14.84 -13.43
C SER A 164 -18.41 13.88 -12.36
N ASP A 165 -18.57 12.60 -12.70
CA ASP A 165 -19.22 11.60 -11.90
C ASP A 165 -18.29 10.50 -11.35
N GLN A 166 -16.97 10.67 -11.53
CA GLN A 166 -15.95 9.89 -10.83
C GLN A 166 -16.02 10.22 -9.34
N VAL A 167 -16.82 9.43 -8.61
CA VAL A 167 -16.83 9.45 -7.15
C VAL A 167 -15.72 8.51 -6.69
N THR A 168 -14.53 9.02 -6.43
CA THR A 168 -13.53 8.32 -5.60
C THR A 168 -13.93 8.47 -4.13
N GLY A 169 -15.08 7.88 -3.76
CA GLY A 169 -15.61 7.99 -2.40
C GLY A 169 -16.59 6.88 -2.05
N ARG A 170 -16.42 6.31 -0.85
CA ARG A 170 -17.40 5.43 -0.20
C ARG A 170 -18.23 6.30 0.75
N THR A 171 -19.54 6.14 0.74
CA THR A 171 -20.44 6.80 1.73
C THR A 171 -21.07 5.75 2.65
N TRP A 172 -21.39 6.14 3.87
CA TRP A 172 -22.12 5.30 4.83
C TRP A 172 -23.60 5.27 4.46
N GLY A 173 -24.21 4.09 4.51
CA GLY A 173 -25.63 3.86 4.22
C GLY A 173 -26.19 2.76 5.11
N GLU A 174 -27.50 2.78 5.32
CA GLU A 174 -28.21 1.82 6.17
C GLU A 174 -28.11 0.40 5.58
N LYS A 175 -27.85 -0.61 6.42
CA LYS A 175 -27.64 -1.99 5.96
C LYS A 175 -28.90 -2.50 5.24
N GLY A 176 -28.79 -2.79 3.95
CA GLY A 176 -29.89 -3.27 3.11
C GLY A 176 -30.64 -2.19 2.33
N LYS A 177 -30.29 -0.91 2.48
CA LYS A 177 -30.82 0.19 1.67
C LYS A 177 -29.68 0.90 0.94
N THR A 178 -29.65 0.76 -0.38
CA THR A 178 -28.68 1.48 -1.21
C THR A 178 -29.01 2.98 -1.20
N PRO A 179 -28.12 3.87 -0.71
CA PRO A 179 -28.38 5.29 -0.71
C PRO A 179 -28.48 5.83 -2.15
N VAL A 180 -29.57 6.53 -2.45
CA VAL A 180 -29.84 7.09 -3.78
C VAL A 180 -29.20 8.48 -3.87
N VAL A 181 -28.17 8.62 -4.71
CA VAL A 181 -27.57 9.92 -5.01
C VAL A 181 -28.35 10.55 -6.17
N ARG A 182 -29.11 11.62 -5.90
CA ARG A 182 -29.79 12.40 -6.96
C ARG A 182 -28.76 13.18 -7.76
N ARG A 183 -28.79 13.05 -9.09
CA ARG A 183 -27.87 13.71 -10.01
C ARG A 183 -28.62 14.57 -11.01
N THR A 184 -28.03 15.71 -11.39
CA THR A 184 -28.52 16.53 -12.51
C THR A 184 -28.10 15.84 -13.82
N GLY A 185 -28.99 15.78 -14.81
CA GLY A 185 -28.75 15.10 -16.10
C GLY A 185 -27.75 15.79 -17.04
N ASN A 186 -27.25 16.98 -16.68
CA ASN A 186 -26.22 17.69 -17.43
C ASN A 186 -24.86 17.06 -17.18
N ARG A 187 -24.53 16.10 -18.05
CA ARG A 187 -23.26 15.37 -18.05
C ARG A 187 -22.20 16.25 -18.70
N PHE A 188 -21.09 16.50 -18.00
CA PHE A 188 -19.88 16.99 -18.64
C PHE A 188 -18.72 16.03 -18.35
N SER A 189 -18.09 15.57 -19.43
CA SER A 189 -16.80 14.91 -19.43
C SER A 189 -15.78 15.91 -19.95
N VAL A 190 -14.66 16.03 -19.25
CA VAL A 190 -13.50 16.79 -19.73
C VAL A 190 -12.36 15.82 -19.93
N ASN A 191 -11.73 15.88 -21.09
CA ASN A 191 -10.48 15.19 -21.33
C ASN A 191 -9.34 16.12 -20.95
N ALA A 192 -8.26 15.56 -20.44
CA ALA A 192 -7.03 16.26 -20.22
C ALA A 192 -5.90 15.52 -20.94
N MET A 193 -5.05 16.26 -21.62
CA MET A 193 -3.77 15.79 -22.12
C MET A 193 -2.69 16.41 -21.26
N SER A 194 -1.69 15.63 -20.86
CA SER A 194 -0.52 16.13 -20.16
C SER A 194 0.75 15.62 -20.81
N ALA A 195 1.82 16.39 -20.71
CA ALA A 195 3.15 15.98 -21.12
C ALA A 195 4.19 16.42 -20.09
N ILE A 196 5.12 15.55 -19.74
CA ILE A 196 6.22 15.84 -18.81
C ILE A 196 7.56 15.70 -19.53
N SER A 197 8.46 16.66 -19.31
CA SER A 197 9.81 16.61 -19.86
C SER A 197 10.77 15.82 -18.98
N THR A 198 11.89 15.39 -19.54
CA THR A 198 12.99 14.75 -18.79
C THR A 198 13.58 15.65 -17.69
N LYS A 199 13.29 16.96 -17.73
CA LYS A 199 13.69 17.97 -16.73
C LYS A 199 12.58 18.28 -15.72
N GLY A 200 11.46 17.56 -15.75
CA GLY A 200 10.32 17.73 -14.85
C GLY A 200 9.38 18.88 -15.21
N ARG A 201 9.49 19.47 -16.42
CA ARG A 201 8.52 20.48 -16.88
C ARG A 201 7.23 19.80 -17.30
N MET A 202 6.09 20.26 -16.77
CA MET A 202 4.78 19.69 -17.06
C MET A 202 3.95 20.68 -17.89
N HIS A 203 3.34 20.16 -18.96
CA HIS A 203 2.39 20.86 -19.81
C HIS A 203 1.08 20.11 -19.78
N PHE A 204 -0.05 20.81 -19.69
CA PHE A 204 -1.34 20.17 -19.78
C PHE A 204 -2.36 21.04 -20.52
N MET A 205 -3.35 20.39 -21.10
CA MET A 205 -4.49 21.04 -21.75
C MET A 205 -5.75 20.25 -21.45
N VAL A 206 -6.77 20.96 -21.00
CA VAL A 206 -8.12 20.41 -20.81
C VAL A 206 -8.97 20.76 -22.02
N PHE A 207 -9.75 19.79 -22.50
CA PHE A 207 -10.63 19.94 -23.66
C PHE A 207 -11.88 19.08 -23.48
N THR A 208 -13.00 19.51 -24.05
CA THR A 208 -14.30 18.81 -23.93
C THR A 208 -14.61 17.91 -25.12
N GLU A 209 -13.81 18.02 -26.18
CA GLU A 209 -13.94 17.24 -27.42
C GLU A 209 -13.26 15.87 -27.33
N THR A 210 -13.51 14.99 -28.30
CA THR A 210 -12.78 13.73 -28.46
C THR A 210 -11.33 14.02 -28.82
N PHE A 211 -10.39 13.19 -28.38
CA PHE A 211 -8.99 13.34 -28.77
C PHE A 211 -8.81 13.02 -30.25
N THR A 212 -8.30 14.00 -31.00
CA THR A 212 -8.01 13.91 -32.42
C THR A 212 -6.62 14.47 -32.71
N ALA A 213 -6.12 14.28 -33.93
CA ALA A 213 -4.88 14.91 -34.39
C ALA A 213 -4.93 16.44 -34.28
N GLU A 214 -6.11 17.06 -34.42
CA GLU A 214 -6.28 18.51 -34.25
C GLU A 214 -6.07 18.96 -32.80
N VAL A 215 -6.57 18.18 -31.84
CA VAL A 215 -6.34 18.41 -30.40
C VAL A 215 -4.85 18.30 -30.08
N MET A 216 -4.15 17.32 -30.65
CA MET A 216 -2.70 17.18 -30.52
C MET A 216 -1.96 18.40 -31.12
N CYS A 217 -2.35 18.86 -32.31
CA CYS A 217 -1.80 20.07 -32.92
C CYS A 217 -2.03 21.32 -32.06
N ARG A 218 -3.20 21.45 -31.45
CA ARG A 218 -3.53 22.55 -30.53
C ARG A 218 -2.71 22.49 -29.24
N PHE A 219 -2.51 21.30 -28.69
CA PHE A 219 -1.64 21.08 -27.54
C PHE A 219 -0.20 21.50 -27.84
N ARG A 220 0.31 21.14 -29.03
CA ARG A 220 1.61 21.59 -29.54
C ARG A 220 1.71 23.12 -29.63
N GLN A 221 0.70 23.78 -30.21
CA GLN A 221 0.70 25.24 -30.36
C GLN A 221 0.69 25.99 -29.02
N ARG A 222 0.17 25.36 -27.96
CA ARG A 222 0.16 25.92 -26.59
C ARG A 222 1.49 25.80 -25.84
N GLN A 223 2.52 25.23 -26.46
CA GLN A 223 3.88 25.16 -25.92
C GLN A 223 4.87 26.07 -26.69
N PRO A 224 4.58 27.37 -26.90
CA PRO A 224 5.42 28.26 -27.72
C PRO A 224 6.76 28.65 -27.08
N HIS A 225 7.09 28.12 -25.89
CA HIS A 225 8.36 28.35 -25.19
C HIS A 225 9.30 27.13 -25.26
N ILE A 226 8.76 25.94 -25.56
CA ILE A 226 9.55 24.77 -25.99
C ILE A 226 9.84 24.89 -27.50
N VAL A 227 8.94 25.52 -28.24
CA VAL A 227 9.21 26.07 -29.57
C VAL A 227 9.95 27.39 -29.40
N HIS A 228 11.27 27.37 -29.24
CA HIS A 228 12.06 28.57 -29.56
C HIS A 228 11.83 28.85 -31.04
N GLY A 229 10.92 29.78 -31.34
CA GLY A 229 10.91 30.39 -32.65
C GLY A 229 12.23 31.14 -32.82
N TYR A 230 12.93 30.89 -33.91
CA TYR A 230 13.31 32.00 -34.76
C TYR A 230 12.99 31.61 -36.21
N PHE A 231 12.31 32.53 -36.89
CA PHE A 231 12.27 32.58 -38.35
C PHE A 231 13.71 32.46 -38.87
N GLY A 232 14.11 31.23 -39.25
CA GLY A 232 15.52 30.91 -39.56
C GLY A 232 15.93 29.42 -39.40
N GLY A 233 14.99 28.45 -39.41
CA GLY A 233 15.26 26.99 -39.52
C GLY A 233 15.80 26.25 -38.27
N PRO A 234 15.86 24.90 -38.24
CA PRO A 234 14.96 23.89 -38.81
C PRO A 234 14.20 23.06 -37.73
N HIS A 235 12.96 22.69 -38.05
CA HIS A 235 12.18 21.51 -37.63
C HIS A 235 12.20 21.02 -36.16
N VAL A 236 11.12 21.32 -35.43
CA VAL A 236 10.68 20.47 -34.29
C VAL A 236 10.18 19.13 -34.82
N ARG A 237 10.89 18.04 -34.54
CA ARG A 237 10.47 16.66 -34.82
C ARG A 237 9.78 16.05 -33.62
N TYR A 238 8.58 15.53 -33.83
CA TYR A 238 7.92 14.63 -32.88
C TYR A 238 8.18 13.21 -33.34
N VAL A 239 8.76 12.40 -32.45
CA VAL A 239 8.75 10.94 -32.60
C VAL A 239 7.63 10.47 -31.70
N LEU A 240 6.52 10.04 -32.30
CA LEU A 240 5.46 9.35 -31.59
C LEU A 240 5.85 7.88 -31.59
N ASP A 241 6.25 7.39 -30.42
CA ASP A 241 6.61 6.01 -30.20
C ASP A 241 5.66 5.44 -29.14
N GLU A 242 5.16 4.24 -29.39
CA GLU A 242 4.34 3.53 -28.41
C GLU A 242 5.26 3.05 -27.30
N ASN A 243 5.30 3.81 -26.20
CA ASN A 243 6.11 3.45 -25.06
C ASN A 243 5.53 2.16 -24.43
N PRO A 244 6.25 1.02 -24.45
CA PRO A 244 5.78 -0.23 -23.86
C PRO A 244 5.74 -0.18 -22.31
N MET A 245 6.15 0.94 -21.71
CA MET A 245 6.00 1.25 -20.29
C MET A 245 4.66 1.93 -19.96
N SER A 246 3.79 2.17 -20.94
CA SER A 246 2.43 2.69 -20.72
C SER A 246 1.54 1.63 -20.03
N PHE A 247 0.67 2.09 -19.14
CA PHE A 247 -0.18 1.28 -18.25
C PHE A 247 -1.64 1.22 -18.70
#